data_AF-A0A416L3P1-F1
#
_entry.id   AF-A0A416L3P1-F1
#
_cell.length_a   1.000
_cell.length_b   1.000
_cell.length_c   1.000
_cell.angle_alpha   90.00
_cell.angle_beta   90.00
_cell.angle_gamma   90.00
#
_symmetry.space_group_name_H-M   'P 1'
#
loop_
_entity.id
_entity.type
_entity.pdbx_description
1 polymer ?
#
loop_
_entity_poly.entity_id
_entity_poly.type
_entity_poly.pdbx_seq_one_letter_code
_entity_poly.pdbx_strand_id
1 'polypeptide(L)' 'MRLSWVSSLKNIPGTKVKKVIKLEKTNIGGVAKMDNFARFSLVGLEDCPGVAFKVFSLLSRHNVNVDIILQS' A
#
# COMPACT_ATOMS: atom_id res chain seq x y z
N MET A 1 -18.41 -10.67 6.77
CA MET A 1 -17.28 -11.62 6.81
C MET A 1 -16.38 -11.27 7.99
N ARG A 2 -15.97 -12.25 8.81
CA ARG A 2 -15.15 -12.04 10.01
C ARG A 2 -13.88 -12.87 9.87
N LEU A 3 -12.72 -12.21 9.90
CA LEU A 3 -11.41 -12.83 9.72
C LEU A 3 -10.64 -12.79 11.04
N SER A 4 -9.86 -13.83 11.32
CA SER A 4 -8.99 -13.89 12.51
C SER A 4 -7.63 -14.45 12.14
N TRP A 5 -6.58 -13.75 12.56
CA TRP A 5 -5.21 -14.27 12.55
C TRP A 5 -4.99 -15.08 13.83
N VAL A 6 -4.53 -16.32 13.71
CA VAL A 6 -4.18 -17.20 14.84
C VAL A 6 -2.78 -17.78 14.64
N SER A 7 -2.07 -18.03 15.72
CA SER A 7 -0.75 -18.66 15.67
C SER A 7 -0.90 -20.18 15.50
N SER A 8 -0.09 -20.80 14.64
CA SER A 8 -0.06 -22.27 14.48
C SER A 8 0.70 -22.98 15.60
N LEU A 9 1.53 -22.27 16.37
CA LEU A 9 2.41 -22.84 17.39
C LEU A 9 1.83 -22.75 18.80
N LYS A 10 0.90 -21.82 19.04
CA LYS A 10 0.28 -21.59 20.34
C LYS A 10 -1.22 -21.43 20.17
N ASN A 11 -2.00 -22.19 20.94
CA ASN A 11 -3.46 -22.10 20.95
C ASN A 11 -3.93 -20.87 21.75
N ILE A 12 -3.66 -19.68 21.21
CA ILE A 12 -4.06 -18.38 21.76
C ILE A 12 -5.03 -17.68 20.81
N PRO A 13 -6.05 -16.98 21.34
CA PRO A 13 -6.96 -16.20 20.53
C PRO A 13 -6.19 -15.00 19.93
N GLY A 14 -5.86 -15.08 18.63
CA GLY A 14 -5.15 -14.00 17.94
C GLY A 14 -6.05 -12.86 17.45
N THR A 15 -5.56 -12.05 16.51
CA THR A 15 -6.19 -10.77 16.13
C THR A 15 -7.47 -10.97 15.33
N LYS A 16 -8.60 -10.49 15.85
CA LYS A 16 -9.91 -10.53 15.18
C LYS A 16 -10.14 -9.25 14.38
N VAL A 17 -10.24 -9.37 13.05
CA VAL A 17 -10.58 -8.26 12.16
C VAL A 17 -12.10 -8.12 12.13
N LYS A 18 -12.60 -6.99 12.63
CA LYS A 18 -14.02 -6.59 12.53
C LYS A 18 -14.12 -5.28 11.76
N LYS A 19 -15.17 -5.16 10.95
CA LYS A 19 -15.59 -3.89 10.35
C LYS A 19 -16.19 -3.02 11.47
N VAL A 20 -15.44 -2.04 11.97
CA VAL A 20 -15.90 -1.16 13.05
C VAL A 20 -16.51 0.10 12.44
N ILE A 21 -17.73 0.44 12.86
CA ILE A 21 -18.52 1.59 12.39
C ILE A 21 -18.74 2.58 13.55
N LYS A 22 -17.67 2.93 14.29
CA LYS A 22 -17.60 4.13 15.15
C LYS A 22 -16.20 4.22 15.74
N LEU A 23 -15.51 5.32 15.44
CA LEU A 23 -14.12 5.57 15.83
C LEU A 23 -14.12 6.69 16.88
N GLU A 24 -14.13 6.32 18.17
CA GLU A 24 -13.68 7.24 19.23
C GLU A 24 -12.15 7.33 19.09
N LYS A 25 -11.66 8.55 18.86
CA LYS A 25 -10.36 8.85 18.22
C LYS A 25 -9.15 8.35 19.03
N THR A 26 -8.50 7.31 18.51
CA THR A 26 -7.04 7.18 18.62
C THR A 26 -6.49 7.53 17.24
N ASN A 27 -5.71 8.61 17.12
CA ASN A 27 -5.29 9.14 15.81
C ASN A 27 -4.36 8.20 15.01
N ILE A 28 -3.80 7.17 15.63
CA ILE A 28 -2.83 6.25 15.01
C ILE A 28 -3.19 4.81 15.39
N GLY A 29 -3.44 3.95 14.41
CA GLY A 29 -3.82 2.54 14.60
C GLY A 29 -2.64 1.56 14.69
N GLY A 30 -1.42 2.03 14.47
CA GLY A 30 -0.20 1.23 14.45
C GLY A 30 0.88 1.90 13.59
N VAL A 31 2.11 1.37 13.69
CA VAL A 31 3.26 1.81 12.87
C VAL A 31 3.77 0.61 12.08
N ALA A 32 3.99 0.80 10.79
CA ALA A 32 4.58 -0.19 9.90
C ALA A 32 5.86 0.37 9.28
N LYS A 33 6.86 -0.49 9.10
CA LYS A 33 8.14 -0.15 8.47
C LYS A 33 8.28 -0.95 7.17
N MET A 34 8.77 -0.29 6.12
CA MET A 34 9.09 -0.91 4.84
C MET A 34 10.50 -0.52 4.45
N ASP A 35 11.40 -1.50 4.39
CA ASP A 35 12.83 -1.29 4.17
C ASP A 35 13.29 -1.61 2.74
N ASN A 36 12.57 -2.49 2.04
CA ASN A 36 12.95 -2.96 0.70
C ASN A 36 12.17 -2.22 -0.39
N PHE A 37 12.53 -0.96 -0.63
CA PHE A 37 11.92 -0.16 -1.70
C PHE A 37 12.97 0.63 -2.48
N ALA A 38 12.72 0.82 -3.76
CA ALA A 38 13.43 1.78 -4.59
C ALA A 38 12.51 2.97 -4.87
N ARG A 39 13.03 4.18 -4.68
CA ARG A 39 12.32 5.42 -5.01
C ARG A 39 13.03 6.11 -6.16
N PHE A 40 12.26 6.47 -7.19
CA PHE A 40 12.71 7.34 -8.26
C PHE A 40 11.65 8.41 -8.54
N SER A 41 12.04 9.48 -9.22
CA SER A 41 11.14 10.58 -9.57
C SER A 41 11.44 11.04 -11.00
N LEU A 42 10.38 11.28 -11.76
CA LEU A 42 10.44 11.79 -13.12
C LEU A 42 10.16 13.30 -13.05
N VAL A 43 11.13 14.11 -13.44
CA VAL A 43 11.07 15.57 -13.38
C VAL A 43 10.90 16.12 -14.80
N GLY A 44 10.10 17.18 -14.94
CA GLY A 44 9.90 17.85 -16.24
C GLY A 44 8.96 17.09 -17.18
N LEU A 45 8.05 16.28 -16.64
CA LEU A 45 6.99 15.68 -17.43
C LEU A 45 5.97 16.76 -17.85
N GLU A 46 5.55 16.74 -19.11
CA GLU A 46 4.47 17.58 -19.59
C GLU A 46 3.16 17.26 -18.86
N ASP A 47 2.44 18.29 -18.40
CA ASP A 47 1.13 18.14 -17.77
C ASP A 47 0.04 18.02 -18.84
N CYS A 48 0.01 16.86 -19.48
CA CYS A 48 -0.93 16.54 -20.55
C CYS A 48 -1.51 15.13 -20.37
N PRO A 49 -2.76 14.89 -20.80
CA PRO A 49 -3.37 13.57 -20.77
C PRO A 49 -2.49 12.50 -21.45
N GLY A 50 -2.31 11.37 -20.79
CA GLY A 50 -1.61 10.19 -21.34
C GLY A 50 -0.13 10.07 -20.97
N VAL A 51 0.50 11.06 -20.33
CA VAL A 51 1.91 10.97 -19.90
C VAL A 51 2.09 9.88 -18.83
N ALA A 52 1.24 9.86 -17.80
CA ALA A 52 1.27 8.80 -16.79
C ALA A 52 1.09 7.39 -17.40
N PHE A 53 0.19 7.25 -18.38
CA PHE A 53 -0.02 5.98 -19.08
C PHE A 53 1.25 5.50 -19.79
N LYS A 54 1.97 6.40 -20.49
CA LYS A 54 3.23 6.03 -21.16
C LYS A 54 4.25 5.49 -20.17
N VAL A 55 4.39 6.13 -19.00
CA VAL A 55 5.33 5.71 -17.94
C VAL A 55 4.94 4.34 -17.37
N PHE A 56 3.70 4.16 -16.91
CA PHE A 56 3.28 2.91 -16.28
C PHE A 56 3.16 1.76 -17.28
N SER A 57 2.81 2.04 -18.53
CA SER A 57 2.80 1.02 -19.59
C SER A 57 4.22 0.52 -19.88
N LEU A 58 5.22 1.40 -19.89
CA LEU A 58 6.62 0.99 -20.03
C LEU A 58 7.08 0.10 -18.88
N LEU A 59 6.84 0.51 -17.63
CA LEU A 59 7.19 -0.28 -16.44
C LEU A 59 6.51 -1.65 -16.45
N SER A 60 5.22 -1.69 -16.80
CA SER A 60 4.44 -2.93 -16.90
C SER A 60 5.00 -3.88 -17.95
N ARG A 61 5.41 -3.39 -19.12
CA ARG A 61 6.05 -4.22 -20.18
C ARG A 61 7.37 -4.84 -19.72
N HIS A 62 8.05 -4.21 -18.78
CA HIS A 62 9.27 -4.74 -18.15
C HIS A 62 8.99 -5.51 -16.86
N ASN A 63 7.73 -5.82 -16.56
CA ASN A 63 7.32 -6.59 -15.39
C ASN A 63 7.72 -5.95 -14.05
N VAL A 64 7.83 -4.62 -14.02
CA VAL A 64 8.15 -3.83 -12.81
C VAL A 64 6.86 -3.46 -12.10
N ASN A 65 6.69 -3.96 -10.88
CA ASN A 65 5.55 -3.62 -10.04
C ASN A 65 5.78 -2.28 -9.32
N VAL A 66 4.74 -1.46 -9.23
CA VAL A 66 4.79 -0.15 -8.56
C VAL A 66 3.81 -0.18 -7.39
N ASP A 67 4.30 0.19 -6.21
CA ASP A 67 3.51 0.16 -4.96
C ASP A 67 2.95 1.54 -4.61
N ILE A 68 3.83 2.54 -4.49
CA ILE A 68 3.46 3.92 -4.14
C ILE A 68 3.66 4.83 -5.35
N ILE A 69 2.59 5.55 -5.71
CA ILE A 69 2.59 6.60 -6.73
C ILE A 69 2.35 7.94 -6.04
N LEU A 70 3.24 8.91 -6.27
CA LEU A 70 3.11 10.27 -5.78
C LEU A 70 3.28 11.26 -6.95
N GLN A 71 2.33 12.18 -7.10
CA GLN A 71 2.37 13.28 -8.05
C GLN A 71 2.14 14.59 -7.27
N SER A 72 2.96 15.60 -7.56
CA SER A 72 2.93 16.93 -6.91
C SER A 72 2.92 18.02 -7.95
#